data_AF-X1BIP0-F1
#
_entry.id   AF-X1BIP0-F1
#
_cell.length_a   1.000
_cell.length_b   1.000
_cell.length_c   1.000
_cell.angle_alpha   90.00
_cell.angle_beta   90.00
_cell.angle_gamma   90.00
#
_symmetry.space_group_name_H-M   'P 1'
#
loop_
_entity.id
_entity.type
_entity.pdbx_description
1 polymer ?
#
loop_
_entity_poly.entity_id
_entity_poly.type
_entity_poly.pdbx_seq_one_letter_code
_entity_poly.pdbx_strand_id
1 'polypeptide(L)'
;ISFIDNGAYKTLTLPKLTNEEKFLIDPIVAPTSGLRIQILDQIEKKGKKKLLLTNRKLFLFLRVFKAISQQYIEMKKGKNLKILIVTDNRPTKSILLQYCSQIFAYDGYEIYYQEDIPGESKISAPYGAASVAILDEINLIIVLTASHNDLSWNGIKFYIDYPMPMSGDSFKEISNKALTFEEINFDPKYKPVLVDAEKKNNDYVISLVSNVLEIESLKNKKLVIWPYLGKARGIVNLFKRLGAEVILIDEEINPPNPIKEVREDKLKQVMESEG
;
A
#
# COMPACT_ATOMS: atom_id res chain seq x y z
N ILE A 1 7.18 -16.75 13.06
CA ILE A 1 6.21 -17.51 12.25
C ILE A 1 6.85 -18.86 11.98
N SER A 2 6.12 -19.97 12.16
CA SER A 2 6.62 -21.30 11.83
C SER A 2 6.24 -21.63 10.40
N PHE A 3 7.21 -22.05 9.59
CA PHE A 3 7.00 -22.47 8.22
C PHE A 3 7.43 -23.92 8.06
N ILE A 4 6.73 -24.66 7.20
CA ILE A 4 7.22 -25.93 6.67
C ILE A 4 8.15 -25.57 5.51
N ASP A 5 9.42 -25.95 5.61
CA ASP A 5 10.40 -25.73 4.55
C ASP A 5 10.39 -26.92 3.58
N ASN A 6 10.03 -26.66 2.32
CA ASN A 6 10.01 -27.68 1.26
C ASN A 6 11.23 -27.55 0.33
N GLY A 7 12.26 -26.79 0.73
CA GLY A 7 13.51 -26.59 0.01
C GLY A 7 13.42 -25.59 -1.16
N ALA A 8 12.44 -25.78 -2.05
CA ALA A 8 12.17 -24.86 -3.15
C ALA A 8 11.27 -23.69 -2.72
N TYR A 9 10.30 -23.97 -1.86
CA TYR A 9 9.31 -23.01 -1.35
C TYR A 9 9.02 -23.28 0.13
N LYS A 10 8.32 -22.35 0.79
CA LYS A 10 7.86 -22.49 2.17
C LYS A 10 6.34 -22.55 2.22
N THR A 11 5.79 -23.30 3.16
CA THR A 11 4.35 -23.39 3.40
C THR A 11 4.02 -22.89 4.81
N LEU A 12 2.97 -22.09 4.91
CA LEU A 12 2.38 -21.65 6.17
C LEU A 12 0.99 -22.24 6.30
N THR A 13 0.78 -23.05 7.33
CA THR A 13 -0.57 -23.42 7.77
C THR A 13 -1.18 -22.27 8.56
N LEU A 14 -2.36 -21.83 8.15
CA LEU A 14 -3.10 -20.73 8.74
C LEU A 14 -4.06 -21.24 9.82
N PRO A 15 -4.21 -20.53 10.94
CA PRO A 15 -5.23 -20.86 11.93
C PRO A 15 -6.63 -20.59 11.36
N LYS A 16 -7.63 -21.27 11.96
CA LYS A 16 -9.04 -20.94 11.74
C LYS A 16 -9.32 -19.50 12.18
N LEU A 17 -10.05 -18.78 11.32
CA LEU A 17 -10.47 -17.41 11.57
C LEU A 17 -11.57 -17.35 12.63
N THR A 18 -11.46 -16.40 13.57
CA THR A 18 -12.58 -16.02 14.45
C THR A 18 -13.62 -15.23 13.66
N ASN A 19 -14.83 -15.07 14.20
CA ASN A 19 -15.87 -14.26 13.55
C ASN A 19 -15.45 -12.78 13.37
N GLU A 20 -14.70 -12.22 14.33
CA GLU A 20 -14.14 -10.88 14.24
C GLU A 20 -13.13 -10.76 13.10
N GLU A 21 -12.23 -11.73 12.95
CA GLU A 21 -11.24 -11.73 11.87
C GLU A 21 -11.88 -11.92 10.49
N LYS A 22 -12.95 -12.72 10.41
CA LYS A 22 -13.75 -12.85 9.19
C LYS A 22 -14.34 -11.50 8.80
N PHE A 23 -14.90 -10.76 9.76
CA PHE A 23 -15.45 -9.42 9.52
C PHE A 23 -14.38 -8.41 9.09
N LEU A 24 -13.15 -8.53 9.61
CA LEU A 24 -12.03 -7.70 9.17
C LEU A 24 -11.61 -7.98 7.72
N ILE A 25 -11.73 -9.21 7.22
CA ILE A 25 -11.40 -9.58 5.83
C ILE A 25 -12.58 -9.33 4.89
N ASP A 26 -13.80 -9.59 5.35
CA ASP A 26 -15.06 -9.45 4.62
C ASP A 26 -16.02 -8.51 5.36
N PRO A 27 -15.77 -7.19 5.34
CA PRO A 27 -16.67 -6.24 5.99
C PRO A 27 -18.02 -6.22 5.28
N ILE A 28 -19.12 -6.00 6.00
CA ILE A 28 -20.50 -5.99 5.44
C ILE A 28 -20.57 -5.13 4.18
N VAL A 29 -20.03 -3.90 4.25
CA VAL A 29 -19.90 -3.01 3.11
C VAL A 29 -18.49 -3.14 2.53
N ALA A 30 -18.41 -3.51 1.25
CA ALA A 30 -17.14 -3.59 0.55
C ALA A 30 -16.45 -2.22 0.55
N PRO A 31 -15.15 -2.15 0.90
CA PRO A 31 -14.44 -0.89 0.95
C PRO A 31 -14.25 -0.31 -0.46
N THR A 32 -14.46 1.01 -0.59
CA THR A 32 -14.27 1.75 -1.84
C THR A 32 -12.82 2.14 -2.10
N SER A 33 -11.97 2.09 -1.06
CA SER A 33 -10.56 2.52 -1.13
C SER A 33 -9.60 1.43 -0.69
N GLY A 34 -9.97 0.16 -0.91
CA GLY A 34 -9.22 -1.00 -0.47
C GLY A 34 -9.37 -1.32 1.02
N LEU A 35 -8.85 -2.47 1.42
CA LEU A 35 -8.98 -2.99 2.78
C LEU A 35 -8.09 -2.21 3.75
N ARG A 36 -8.59 -1.92 4.96
CA ARG A 36 -7.76 -1.36 6.05
C ARG A 36 -8.01 -2.14 7.33
N ILE A 37 -6.94 -2.58 7.98
CA ILE A 37 -6.98 -3.34 9.22
C ILE A 37 -6.00 -2.70 10.21
N GLN A 38 -6.41 -2.59 11.47
CA GLN A 38 -5.49 -2.25 12.55
C GLN A 38 -4.53 -3.42 12.79
N ILE A 39 -3.38 -3.37 12.13
CA ILE A 39 -2.43 -4.49 12.06
C ILE A 39 -1.47 -4.54 13.26
N LEU A 40 -1.23 -3.41 13.94
CA LEU A 40 -0.35 -3.34 15.10
C LEU A 40 -1.16 -3.11 16.38
N ASP A 41 -0.81 -3.85 17.42
CA ASP A 41 -1.29 -3.62 18.78
C ASP A 41 -0.41 -2.59 19.48
N GLN A 42 -1.02 -1.66 20.22
CA GLN A 42 -0.29 -0.77 21.11
C GLN A 42 -0.08 -1.49 22.44
N ILE A 43 1.17 -1.80 22.77
CA ILE A 43 1.54 -2.41 24.04
C ILE A 43 2.40 -1.44 24.84
N GLU A 44 2.31 -1.50 26.17
CA GLU A 44 3.20 -0.77 27.05
C GLU A 44 4.27 -1.71 27.60
N LYS A 45 5.56 -1.36 27.41
CA LYS A 45 6.67 -2.14 27.94
C LYS A 45 7.71 -1.20 28.54
N LYS A 46 7.93 -1.32 29.85
CA LYS A 46 8.84 -0.46 30.64
C LYS A 46 8.48 1.03 30.52
N GLY A 47 7.19 1.37 30.63
CA GLY A 47 6.71 2.76 30.53
C GLY A 47 6.79 3.40 29.14
N LYS A 48 7.14 2.62 28.10
CA LYS A 48 7.18 3.08 26.70
C LYS A 48 6.12 2.37 25.88
N LYS A 49 5.31 3.15 25.16
CA LYS A 49 4.38 2.64 24.14
C LYS A 49 5.19 2.04 23.00
N LYS A 50 4.84 0.81 22.61
CA LYS A 50 5.42 0.08 21.49
C LYS A 50 4.30 -0.46 20.60
N LEU A 51 4.62 -0.64 19.32
CA LEU A 51 3.75 -1.28 18.37
C LEU A 51 4.17 -2.74 18.19
N LEU A 52 3.23 -3.66 18.26
CA LEU A 52 3.45 -5.10 18.12
C LEU A 52 2.63 -5.63 16.93
N LEU A 53 3.32 -6.27 15.98
CA LEU A 53 2.66 -7.06 14.94
C LEU A 53 2.49 -8.50 15.43
N THR A 54 1.25 -8.95 15.60
CA THR A 54 0.96 -10.34 15.93
C THR A 54 0.84 -11.20 14.66
N ASN A 55 1.16 -12.49 14.78
CA ASN A 55 1.02 -13.42 13.65
C ASN A 55 -0.43 -13.47 13.13
N ARG A 56 -1.43 -13.48 14.03
CA ARG A 56 -2.84 -13.52 13.63
C ARG A 56 -3.21 -12.35 12.71
N LYS A 57 -2.84 -11.12 13.08
CA LYS A 57 -3.09 -9.91 12.28
C LYS A 57 -2.34 -9.91 10.96
N LEU A 58 -1.07 -10.35 10.96
CA LEU A 58 -0.31 -10.52 9.72
C LEU A 58 -0.99 -11.52 8.77
N PHE A 59 -1.47 -12.65 9.30
CA PHE A 59 -2.09 -13.70 8.50
C PHE A 59 -3.38 -13.25 7.80
N LEU A 60 -4.08 -12.23 8.32
CA LEU A 60 -5.21 -11.61 7.61
C LEU A 60 -4.76 -10.99 6.28
N PHE A 61 -3.63 -10.27 6.26
CA PHE A 61 -3.06 -9.73 5.03
C PHE A 61 -2.59 -10.83 4.08
N LEU A 62 -1.95 -11.87 4.60
CA LEU A 62 -1.46 -12.98 3.75
C LEU A 62 -2.61 -13.68 3.01
N ARG A 63 -3.73 -13.91 3.70
CA ARG A 63 -4.96 -14.44 3.10
C ARG A 63 -5.46 -13.56 1.95
N VAL A 64 -5.49 -12.25 2.15
CA VAL A 64 -5.96 -11.30 1.14
C VAL A 64 -4.98 -11.21 -0.02
N PHE A 65 -3.66 -11.23 0.21
CA PHE A 65 -2.67 -11.29 -0.88
C PHE A 65 -2.86 -12.53 -1.75
N LYS A 66 -3.01 -13.70 -1.12
CA LYS A 66 -3.25 -14.95 -1.84
C LYS A 66 -4.58 -14.91 -2.61
N ALA A 67 -5.63 -14.34 -2.02
CA ALA A 67 -6.93 -14.18 -2.68
C ALA A 67 -6.85 -13.27 -3.91
N ILE A 68 -6.18 -12.12 -3.82
CA ILE A 68 -5.97 -11.20 -4.95
C ILE A 68 -5.22 -11.92 -6.06
N SER A 69 -4.15 -12.64 -5.73
CA SER A 69 -3.36 -13.42 -6.70
C SER A 69 -4.21 -14.44 -7.47
N GLN A 70 -4.99 -15.26 -6.75
CA GLN A 70 -5.85 -16.28 -7.38
C GLN A 70 -6.97 -15.65 -8.20
N GLN A 71 -7.61 -14.60 -7.68
CA GLN A 71 -8.66 -13.88 -8.41
C GLN A 71 -8.12 -13.31 -9.73
N TYR A 72 -6.95 -12.67 -9.71
CA TYR A 72 -6.37 -12.10 -10.92
C TYR A 72 -5.97 -13.19 -11.94
N ILE A 73 -5.41 -14.32 -11.49
CA ILE A 73 -5.13 -15.48 -12.35
C ILE A 73 -6.40 -15.95 -13.05
N GLU A 74 -7.51 -16.08 -12.31
CA GLU A 74 -8.80 -16.49 -12.87
C GLU A 74 -9.33 -15.46 -13.89
N MET A 75 -9.32 -14.17 -13.54
CA MET A 75 -9.77 -13.08 -14.40
C MET A 75 -8.97 -12.99 -15.71
N LYS A 76 -7.65 -13.18 -15.65
CA LYS A 76 -6.74 -13.06 -16.80
C LYS A 76 -6.36 -14.40 -17.44
N LYS A 77 -6.99 -15.50 -17.00
CA LYS A 77 -6.72 -16.87 -17.48
C LYS A 77 -5.23 -17.22 -17.41
N GLY A 78 -4.55 -16.81 -16.34
CA GLY A 78 -3.13 -17.03 -16.10
C GLY A 78 -2.17 -16.26 -17.01
N LYS A 79 -2.65 -15.27 -17.77
CA LYS A 79 -1.82 -14.42 -18.64
C LYS A 79 -1.42 -13.12 -17.95
N ASN A 80 -0.31 -12.52 -18.39
CA ASN A 80 0.19 -11.24 -17.90
C ASN A 80 0.31 -11.18 -16.36
N LEU A 81 0.98 -12.18 -15.79
CA LEU A 81 1.28 -12.26 -14.36
C LEU A 81 2.48 -11.37 -14.03
N LYS A 82 2.30 -10.05 -14.17
CA LYS A 82 3.29 -9.03 -13.83
C LYS A 82 2.67 -8.08 -12.83
N ILE A 83 3.32 -7.89 -11.69
CA ILE A 83 2.79 -7.10 -10.58
C ILE A 83 3.80 -6.07 -10.08
N LEU A 84 3.37 -4.81 -9.93
CA LEU A 84 4.11 -3.82 -9.16
C LEU A 84 3.57 -3.79 -7.72
N ILE A 85 4.43 -3.99 -6.74
CA ILE A 85 4.06 -3.92 -5.31
C ILE A 85 4.78 -2.75 -4.69
N VAL A 86 4.03 -1.86 -4.04
CA VAL A 86 4.57 -0.63 -3.47
C VAL A 86 4.02 -0.33 -2.08
N THR A 87 4.77 0.44 -1.30
CA THR A 87 4.44 0.76 0.09
C THR A 87 4.53 2.26 0.38
N ASP A 88 3.80 2.69 1.40
CA ASP A 88 4.11 3.93 2.11
C ASP A 88 5.23 3.72 3.17
N ASN A 89 5.36 4.66 4.12
CA ASN A 89 6.39 4.61 5.16
C ASN A 89 5.95 3.98 6.49
N ARG A 90 4.82 3.27 6.53
CA ARG A 90 4.33 2.64 7.77
C ARG A 90 5.31 1.60 8.34
N PRO A 91 5.30 1.34 9.66
CA PRO A 91 6.22 0.40 10.30
C PRO A 91 6.18 -1.03 9.72
N THR A 92 5.04 -1.45 9.17
CA THR A 92 4.86 -2.79 8.59
C THR A 92 5.24 -2.89 7.11
N LYS A 93 5.77 -1.83 6.50
CA LYS A 93 6.08 -1.78 5.05
C LYS A 93 6.95 -2.95 4.57
N SER A 94 8.09 -3.19 5.23
CA SER A 94 9.07 -4.19 4.79
C SER A 94 8.53 -5.61 4.89
N ILE A 95 7.84 -5.93 6.00
CA ILE A 95 7.31 -7.29 6.21
C ILE A 95 6.13 -7.59 5.28
N LEU A 96 5.24 -6.62 5.04
CA LEU A 96 4.13 -6.81 4.12
C LEU A 96 4.59 -6.87 2.67
N LEU A 97 5.54 -6.02 2.27
CA LEU A 97 6.16 -6.07 0.94
C LEU A 97 6.78 -7.44 0.70
N GLN A 98 7.61 -7.91 1.63
CA GLN A 98 8.28 -9.21 1.52
C GLN A 98 7.29 -10.36 1.33
N TYR A 99 6.29 -10.49 2.21
CA TYR A 99 5.37 -11.62 2.12
C TYR A 99 4.41 -11.52 0.93
N CYS A 100 3.98 -10.31 0.56
CA CYS A 100 3.19 -10.11 -0.65
C CYS A 100 3.98 -10.64 -1.85
N SER A 101 5.23 -10.21 -2.03
CA SER A 101 6.08 -10.64 -3.14
C SER A 101 6.34 -12.14 -3.16
N GLN A 102 6.60 -12.76 -2.00
CA GLN A 102 6.83 -14.21 -1.95
C GLN A 102 5.59 -15.03 -2.34
N ILE A 103 4.39 -14.57 -1.96
CA ILE A 103 3.13 -15.23 -2.32
C ILE A 103 2.88 -15.11 -3.83
N PHE A 104 3.01 -13.89 -4.37
CA PHE A 104 2.81 -13.66 -5.80
C PHE A 104 3.87 -14.37 -6.64
N ALA A 105 5.14 -14.38 -6.22
CA ALA A 105 6.20 -15.08 -6.93
C ALA A 105 5.95 -16.60 -6.97
N TYR A 106 5.49 -17.19 -5.85
CA TYR A 106 5.09 -18.61 -5.83
C TYR A 106 3.97 -18.90 -6.83
N ASP A 107 3.01 -17.98 -6.97
CA ASP A 107 1.90 -18.09 -7.92
C ASP A 107 2.29 -17.80 -9.38
N GLY A 108 3.59 -17.60 -9.65
CA GLY A 108 4.14 -17.44 -11.01
C GLY A 108 4.21 -16.01 -11.51
N TYR A 109 4.03 -15.01 -10.64
CA TYR A 109 4.14 -13.61 -11.04
C TYR A 109 5.59 -13.15 -11.13
N GLU A 110 5.89 -12.35 -12.15
CA GLU A 110 7.07 -11.49 -12.16
C GLU A 110 6.83 -10.27 -11.26
N ILE A 111 7.69 -10.10 -10.26
CA ILE A 111 7.54 -9.07 -9.24
C ILE A 111 8.33 -7.82 -9.64
N TYR A 112 7.68 -6.68 -9.66
CA TYR A 112 8.28 -5.37 -9.91
C TYR A 112 8.26 -4.52 -8.66
N TYR A 113 9.37 -3.84 -8.38
CA TYR A 113 9.50 -2.80 -7.35
C TYR A 113 9.86 -1.45 -7.97
N GLN A 114 9.44 -0.37 -7.30
CA GLN A 114 9.96 0.97 -7.57
C GLN A 114 11.47 1.00 -7.30
N GLU A 115 12.23 1.51 -8.26
CA GLU A 115 13.66 1.76 -8.11
C GLU A 115 13.91 2.89 -7.09
N ASP A 116 14.62 2.55 -6.00
CA ASP A 116 15.12 3.48 -4.98
C ASP A 116 16.13 2.78 -4.08
N ILE A 117 15.75 2.51 -2.82
CA ILE A 117 16.59 1.87 -1.82
C ILE A 117 16.47 0.35 -2.00
N PRO A 118 17.60 -0.39 -2.06
CA PRO A 118 17.59 -1.84 -2.21
C PRO A 118 16.67 -2.53 -1.18
N GLY A 119 15.75 -3.36 -1.67
CA GLY A 119 14.79 -4.10 -0.84
C GLY A 119 13.54 -3.32 -0.43
N GLU A 120 13.41 -2.06 -0.84
CA GLU A 120 12.21 -1.24 -0.65
C GLU A 120 11.51 -0.96 -1.99
N SER A 121 10.25 -0.54 -1.93
CA SER A 121 9.44 -0.17 -3.10
C SER A 121 8.48 0.96 -2.71
N LYS A 122 9.04 2.17 -2.50
CA LYS A 122 8.29 3.30 -1.94
C LYS A 122 7.75 4.21 -3.03
N ILE A 123 6.44 4.39 -3.07
CA ILE A 123 5.79 5.38 -3.94
C ILE A 123 4.45 5.79 -3.31
N SER A 124 3.97 7.00 -3.66
CA SER A 124 2.69 7.48 -3.15
C SER A 124 1.53 6.66 -3.74
N ALA A 125 0.42 6.56 -3.00
CA ALA A 125 -0.75 5.82 -3.48
C ALA A 125 -1.29 6.33 -4.84
N PRO A 126 -1.34 7.64 -5.12
CA PRO A 126 -1.74 8.14 -6.44
C PRO A 126 -0.81 7.70 -7.57
N TYR A 127 0.51 7.73 -7.34
CA TYR A 127 1.48 7.31 -8.35
C TYR A 127 1.43 5.79 -8.55
N GLY A 128 1.26 5.02 -7.48
CA GLY A 128 1.01 3.58 -7.57
C GLY A 128 -0.26 3.28 -8.39
N ALA A 129 -1.37 3.98 -8.12
CA ALA A 129 -2.60 3.83 -8.89
C ALA A 129 -2.40 4.16 -10.37
N ALA A 130 -1.81 5.32 -10.68
CA ALA A 130 -1.57 5.77 -12.06
C ALA A 130 -0.61 4.84 -12.84
N SER A 131 0.29 4.15 -12.14
CA SER A 131 1.22 3.20 -12.76
C SER A 131 0.53 2.08 -13.54
N VAL A 132 -0.69 1.68 -13.19
CA VAL A 132 -1.44 0.66 -13.94
C VAL A 132 -1.78 1.10 -15.38
N ALA A 133 -1.89 2.41 -15.61
CA ALA A 133 -2.19 2.99 -16.92
C ALA A 133 -0.94 3.46 -17.68
N ILE A 134 0.19 3.60 -16.98
CA ILE A 134 1.45 4.15 -17.52
C ILE A 134 2.47 3.05 -17.81
N LEU A 135 2.37 1.91 -17.12
CA LEU A 135 3.26 0.77 -17.29
C LEU A 135 2.55 -0.31 -18.13
N ASP A 136 2.69 -0.23 -19.46
CA ASP A 136 1.98 -1.09 -20.42
C ASP A 136 2.07 -2.60 -20.11
N GLU A 137 3.20 -3.04 -19.54
CA GLU A 137 3.46 -4.45 -19.24
C GLU A 137 2.94 -4.91 -17.87
N ILE A 138 2.49 -4.00 -16.99
CA ILE A 138 2.12 -4.32 -15.61
C ILE A 138 0.65 -4.00 -15.41
N ASN A 139 -0.20 -5.03 -15.41
CA ASN A 139 -1.66 -4.85 -15.31
C ASN A 139 -2.23 -5.10 -13.91
N LEU A 140 -1.38 -5.46 -12.93
CA LEU A 140 -1.75 -5.53 -11.51
C LEU A 140 -0.81 -4.66 -10.68
N ILE A 141 -1.37 -3.72 -9.91
CA ILE A 141 -0.61 -2.93 -8.95
C ILE A 141 -1.19 -3.14 -7.55
N ILE A 142 -0.33 -3.38 -6.56
CA ILE A 142 -0.70 -3.38 -5.14
C ILE A 142 -0.02 -2.21 -4.44
N VAL A 143 -0.82 -1.40 -3.76
CA VAL A 143 -0.36 -0.33 -2.87
C VAL A 143 -0.69 -0.71 -1.42
N LEU A 144 0.37 -0.94 -0.63
CA LEU A 144 0.29 -1.25 0.79
C LEU A 144 0.31 0.04 1.61
N THR A 145 -0.88 0.48 1.99
CA THR A 145 -1.09 1.74 2.73
C THR A 145 -2.46 1.76 3.39
N ALA A 146 -2.56 2.38 4.57
CA ALA A 146 -3.83 2.82 5.13
C ALA A 146 -4.05 4.34 4.99
N SER A 147 -3.44 4.98 3.99
CA SER A 147 -3.61 6.41 3.69
C SER A 147 -3.30 7.28 4.90
N HIS A 148 -4.30 7.96 5.46
CA HIS A 148 -4.18 8.86 6.61
C HIS A 148 -4.54 8.22 7.95
N ASN A 149 -4.75 6.89 8.02
CA ASN A 149 -4.96 6.22 9.31
C ASN A 149 -3.65 6.22 10.12
N ASP A 150 -3.73 6.20 11.45
CA ASP A 150 -2.54 6.15 12.31
C ASP A 150 -1.62 4.95 12.01
N LEU A 151 -0.38 4.99 12.50
CA LEU A 151 0.66 4.01 12.19
C LEU A 151 0.36 2.58 12.64
N SER A 152 -0.64 2.36 13.51
CA SER A 152 -1.10 1.03 13.90
C SER A 152 -1.95 0.35 12.83
N TRP A 153 -2.41 1.09 11.83
CA TRP A 153 -3.15 0.58 10.69
C TRP A 153 -2.25 0.30 9.50
N ASN A 154 -2.64 -0.68 8.68
CA ASN A 154 -2.20 -0.74 7.29
C ASN A 154 -3.36 -1.22 6.41
N GLY A 155 -3.16 -1.21 5.11
CA GLY A 155 -4.20 -1.55 4.15
C GLY A 155 -3.65 -2.04 2.84
N ILE A 156 -4.57 -2.50 1.99
CA ILE A 156 -4.28 -3.07 0.68
C ILE A 156 -5.22 -2.39 -0.31
N LYS A 157 -4.65 -1.65 -1.25
CA LYS A 157 -5.35 -1.21 -2.47
C LYS A 157 -4.75 -1.97 -3.63
N PHE A 158 -5.58 -2.42 -4.55
CA PHE A 158 -5.11 -3.05 -5.76
C PHE A 158 -5.88 -2.52 -6.97
N TYR A 159 -5.19 -2.48 -8.10
CA TYR A 159 -5.63 -1.83 -9.33
C TYR A 159 -5.40 -2.81 -10.47
N ILE A 160 -6.43 -2.98 -11.30
CA ILE A 160 -6.42 -3.86 -12.47
C ILE A 160 -6.92 -3.03 -13.64
N ASP A 161 -6.11 -2.96 -14.70
CA ASP A 161 -6.36 -2.24 -15.96
C ASP A 161 -6.58 -0.71 -15.87
N TYR A 162 -7.12 -0.20 -14.77
CA TYR A 162 -7.48 1.21 -14.57
C TYR A 162 -7.00 1.75 -13.23
N PRO A 163 -6.69 3.07 -13.13
CA PRO A 163 -6.20 3.70 -11.90
C PRO A 163 -7.33 3.95 -10.87
N MET A 164 -8.28 3.01 -10.78
CA MET A 164 -9.37 3.00 -9.81
C MET A 164 -9.22 1.77 -8.91
N PRO A 165 -9.25 1.93 -7.58
CA PRO A 165 -9.10 0.78 -6.69
C PRO A 165 -10.27 -0.18 -6.89
N MET A 166 -9.95 -1.47 -6.97
CA MET A 166 -10.97 -2.52 -7.03
C MET A 166 -11.84 -2.47 -5.76
N SER A 167 -13.16 -2.51 -5.97
CA SER A 167 -14.17 -2.39 -4.92
C SER A 167 -15.45 -3.17 -5.31
N GLY A 168 -16.50 -3.11 -4.48
CA GLY A 168 -17.78 -3.76 -4.76
C GLY A 168 -17.66 -5.29 -4.86
N ASP A 169 -18.37 -5.87 -5.83
CA ASP A 169 -18.50 -7.33 -6.00
C ASP A 169 -17.14 -8.01 -6.23
N SER A 170 -16.25 -7.41 -7.02
CA SER A 170 -14.90 -7.96 -7.23
C SER A 170 -14.10 -8.03 -5.93
N PHE A 171 -14.26 -7.05 -5.04
CA PHE A 171 -13.64 -7.12 -3.71
C PHE A 171 -14.30 -8.20 -2.86
N LYS A 172 -15.62 -8.38 -2.94
CA LYS A 172 -16.34 -9.43 -2.22
C LYS A 172 -15.90 -10.84 -2.64
N GLU A 173 -15.66 -11.08 -3.91
CA GLU A 173 -15.11 -12.35 -4.40
C GLU A 173 -13.74 -12.64 -3.77
N ILE A 174 -12.87 -11.64 -3.70
CA ILE A 174 -11.56 -11.73 -3.05
C ILE A 174 -11.70 -12.00 -1.55
N SER A 175 -12.57 -11.27 -0.86
CA SER A 175 -12.85 -11.51 0.56
C SER A 175 -13.33 -12.94 0.79
N ASN A 176 -14.28 -13.44 0.00
CA ASN A 176 -14.79 -14.81 0.10
C ASN A 176 -13.68 -15.84 -0.07
N LYS A 177 -12.80 -15.70 -1.08
CA LYS A 177 -11.63 -16.58 -1.25
C LYS A 177 -10.66 -16.48 -0.07
N ALA A 178 -10.40 -15.28 0.45
CA ALA A 178 -9.49 -15.06 1.57
C ALA A 178 -9.92 -15.81 2.84
N LEU A 179 -11.24 -15.97 3.04
CA LEU A 179 -11.81 -16.70 4.17
C LEU A 179 -11.56 -18.22 4.12
N THR A 180 -11.31 -18.79 2.94
CA THR A 180 -11.23 -20.26 2.78
C THR A 180 -9.82 -20.82 2.83
N PHE A 181 -8.76 -20.00 2.73
CA PHE A 181 -7.40 -20.54 2.71
C PHE A 181 -7.03 -21.22 4.04
N GLU A 182 -6.49 -22.42 3.97
CA GLU A 182 -5.92 -23.09 5.15
C GLU A 182 -4.39 -23.10 5.09
N GLU A 183 -3.83 -22.94 3.90
CA GLU A 183 -2.39 -22.90 3.66
C GLU A 183 -2.03 -21.85 2.61
N ILE A 184 -0.83 -21.29 2.74
CA ILE A 184 -0.24 -20.39 1.75
C ILE A 184 1.20 -20.83 1.50
N ASN A 185 1.59 -20.81 0.23
CA ASN A 185 2.95 -21.08 -0.20
C ASN A 185 3.69 -19.79 -0.56
N PHE A 186 5.00 -19.82 -0.39
CA PHE A 186 5.90 -18.67 -0.50
C PHE A 186 7.13 -19.09 -1.29
N ASP A 187 7.54 -18.31 -2.28
CA ASP A 187 8.85 -18.43 -2.90
C ASP A 187 9.81 -17.45 -2.22
N PRO A 188 10.71 -17.91 -1.32
CA PRO A 188 11.65 -17.04 -0.63
C PRO A 188 12.82 -16.58 -1.52
N LYS A 189 13.00 -17.19 -2.71
CA LYS A 189 14.14 -16.94 -3.61
C LYS A 189 13.82 -15.94 -4.73
N TYR A 190 12.61 -15.38 -4.73
CA TYR A 190 12.20 -14.36 -5.70
C TYR A 190 13.20 -13.20 -5.78
N LYS A 191 13.34 -12.63 -6.97
CA LYS A 191 14.14 -11.43 -7.22
C LYS A 191 13.26 -10.42 -7.93
N PRO A 192 13.01 -9.24 -7.34
CA PRO A 192 12.20 -8.23 -7.99
C PRO A 192 12.96 -7.60 -9.18
N VAL A 193 12.22 -7.30 -10.24
CA VAL A 193 12.66 -6.41 -11.32
C VAL A 193 12.45 -4.97 -10.86
N LEU A 194 13.44 -4.11 -11.07
CA LEU A 194 13.34 -2.70 -10.69
C LEU A 194 12.77 -1.89 -11.86
N VAL A 195 11.84 -0.99 -11.56
CA VAL A 195 11.28 -0.03 -12.50
C VAL A 195 11.19 1.34 -11.86
N ASP A 196 11.59 2.39 -12.59
CA ASP A 196 11.38 3.75 -12.14
C ASP A 196 9.97 4.25 -12.49
N ALA A 197 8.97 3.72 -11.78
CA ALA A 197 7.58 4.11 -11.94
C ALA A 197 7.36 5.60 -11.57
N GLU A 198 8.11 6.12 -10.60
CA GLU A 198 8.07 7.53 -10.21
C GLU A 198 8.47 8.45 -11.36
N LYS A 199 9.60 8.18 -12.03
CA LYS A 199 10.01 8.95 -13.20
C LYS A 199 9.00 8.85 -14.33
N LYS A 200 8.49 7.65 -14.63
CA LYS A 200 7.48 7.45 -15.69
C LYS A 200 6.18 8.23 -15.40
N ASN A 201 5.72 8.24 -14.15
CA ASN A 201 4.60 9.07 -13.72
C ASN A 201 4.90 10.56 -13.91
N ASN A 202 6.08 11.02 -13.49
CA ASN A 202 6.48 12.42 -13.66
C ASN A 202 6.59 12.83 -15.13
N ASP A 203 7.14 11.97 -15.99
CA ASP A 203 7.24 12.21 -17.43
C ASP A 203 5.85 12.38 -18.05
N TYR A 204 4.90 11.51 -17.68
CA TYR A 204 3.51 11.62 -18.10
C TYR A 204 2.86 12.94 -17.63
N VAL A 205 3.00 13.29 -16.35
CA VAL A 205 2.43 14.52 -15.80
C VAL A 205 3.00 15.75 -16.48
N ILE A 206 4.32 15.81 -16.69
CA ILE A 206 4.96 16.93 -17.38
C ILE A 206 4.43 17.06 -18.80
N SER A 207 4.36 15.95 -19.55
CA SER A 207 3.85 15.94 -20.92
C SER A 207 2.38 16.36 -21.02
N LEU A 208 1.56 16.03 -20.02
CA LEU A 208 0.16 16.43 -19.99
C LEU A 208 0.02 17.92 -19.66
N VAL A 209 0.71 18.37 -18.62
CA VAL A 209 0.60 19.73 -18.10
C VAL A 209 1.24 20.74 -19.05
N SER A 210 2.30 20.38 -19.78
CA SER A 210 2.96 21.28 -20.75
C SER A 210 2.02 21.74 -21.87
N ASN A 211 0.93 21.01 -22.10
CA ASN A 211 -0.07 21.34 -23.12
C ASN A 211 -1.17 22.28 -22.61
N VAL A 212 -1.23 22.51 -21.29
CA VAL A 212 -2.36 23.22 -20.63
C VAL A 212 -1.89 24.39 -19.77
N LEU A 213 -0.70 24.29 -19.15
CA LEU A 213 -0.16 25.30 -18.25
C LEU A 213 1.25 25.72 -18.67
N GLU A 214 1.56 27.00 -18.45
CA GLU A 214 2.91 27.54 -18.65
C GLU A 214 3.84 27.06 -17.53
N ILE A 215 4.50 25.93 -17.75
CA ILE A 215 5.41 25.29 -16.78
C ILE A 215 6.59 26.19 -16.40
N GLU A 216 7.07 27.03 -17.32
CA GLU A 216 8.19 27.97 -17.08
C GLU A 216 7.91 28.94 -15.91
N SER A 217 6.63 29.19 -15.60
CA SER A 217 6.23 30.02 -14.46
C SER A 217 6.66 29.47 -13.09
N LEU A 218 6.98 28.17 -13.01
CA LEU A 218 7.46 27.49 -11.80
C LEU A 218 8.97 27.66 -11.55
N LYS A 219 9.73 28.11 -12.55
CA LYS A 219 11.18 28.23 -12.46
C LYS A 219 11.58 29.23 -11.37
N ASN A 220 12.52 28.82 -10.52
CA ASN A 220 13.01 29.57 -9.35
C ASN A 220 11.93 29.94 -8.32
N LYS A 221 10.71 29.39 -8.42
CA LYS A 221 9.69 29.59 -7.39
C LYS A 221 10.02 28.74 -6.18
N LYS A 222 9.90 29.33 -4.99
CA LYS A 222 10.06 28.61 -3.73
C LYS A 222 8.78 27.85 -3.43
N LEU A 223 8.89 26.54 -3.27
CA LEU A 223 7.80 25.66 -2.89
C LEU A 223 8.14 24.96 -1.58
N VAL A 224 7.31 25.16 -0.57
CA VAL A 224 7.44 24.46 0.71
C VAL A 224 6.55 23.22 0.67
N ILE A 225 7.13 22.05 0.91
CA ILE A 225 6.40 20.78 0.94
C ILE A 225 6.57 20.16 2.32
N TRP A 226 5.45 19.82 2.95
CA TRP A 226 5.42 19.06 4.18
C TRP A 226 4.70 17.72 3.95
N PRO A 227 5.43 16.61 3.81
CA PRO A 227 4.85 15.32 3.41
C PRO A 227 4.06 14.60 4.52
N TYR A 228 4.18 15.05 5.77
CA TYR A 228 3.63 14.49 7.02
C TYR A 228 4.14 13.07 7.32
N LEU A 229 4.05 12.14 6.37
CA LEU A 229 4.60 10.79 6.45
C LEU A 229 5.52 10.51 5.25
N GLY A 230 6.80 10.27 5.54
CA GLY A 230 7.81 10.04 4.49
C GLY A 230 8.29 11.32 3.83
N LYS A 231 8.75 11.22 2.57
CA LYS A 231 9.44 12.32 1.87
C LYS A 231 8.71 12.87 0.64
N ALA A 232 7.52 12.32 0.31
CA ALA A 232 6.77 12.62 -0.91
C ALA A 232 7.65 12.71 -2.18
N ARG A 233 8.56 11.74 -2.36
CA ARG A 233 9.62 11.77 -3.37
C ARG A 233 9.13 12.16 -4.77
N GLY A 234 8.07 11.52 -5.26
CA GLY A 234 7.48 11.81 -6.56
C GLY A 234 7.19 13.28 -6.82
N ILE A 235 6.43 13.93 -5.94
CA ILE A 235 6.04 15.33 -6.13
C ILE A 235 7.22 16.30 -5.91
N VAL A 236 8.12 15.98 -4.98
CA VAL A 236 9.36 16.75 -4.76
C VAL A 236 10.22 16.71 -6.02
N ASN A 237 10.42 15.51 -6.59
CA ASN A 237 11.22 15.32 -7.80
C ASN A 237 10.55 15.94 -9.02
N LEU A 238 9.22 15.89 -9.12
CA LEU A 238 8.47 16.59 -10.16
C LEU A 238 8.76 18.08 -10.14
N PHE A 239 8.53 18.76 -9.01
CA PHE A 239 8.72 20.21 -8.93
C PHE A 239 10.18 20.64 -9.10
N LYS A 240 11.14 19.88 -8.58
CA LYS A 240 12.57 20.14 -8.83
C LYS A 240 12.90 20.05 -10.32
N ARG A 241 12.38 19.04 -11.03
CA ARG A 241 12.57 18.91 -12.49
C ARG A 241 11.98 20.07 -13.27
N LEU A 242 10.90 20.66 -12.77
CA LEU A 242 10.28 21.86 -13.33
C LEU A 242 10.99 23.16 -12.94
N GLY A 243 12.15 23.08 -12.28
CA GLY A 243 12.98 24.24 -11.95
C GLY A 243 12.58 24.98 -10.68
N ALA A 244 11.67 24.45 -9.86
CA ALA A 244 11.30 25.06 -8.59
C ALA A 244 12.37 24.81 -7.50
N GLU A 245 12.53 25.78 -6.59
CA GLU A 245 13.31 25.64 -5.37
C GLU A 245 12.44 24.98 -4.30
N VAL A 246 12.57 23.66 -4.15
CA VAL A 246 11.77 22.89 -3.19
C VAL A 246 12.43 22.85 -1.81
N ILE A 247 11.73 23.41 -0.82
CA ILE A 247 12.06 23.35 0.60
C ILE A 247 11.21 22.24 1.22
N LEU A 248 11.84 21.17 1.69
CA LEU A 248 11.17 20.04 2.33
C LEU A 248 11.21 20.20 3.85
N ILE A 249 10.04 20.12 4.50
CA ILE A 249 9.96 20.02 5.96
C ILE A 249 10.18 18.55 6.35
N ASP A 250 11.29 18.29 7.04
CA ASP A 250 11.67 16.95 7.52
C ASP A 250 11.16 16.72 8.96
N GLU A 251 9.84 16.81 9.12
CA GLU A 251 9.14 16.51 10.36
C GLU A 251 8.03 15.47 10.09
N GLU A 252 8.14 14.31 10.75
CA GLU A 252 7.12 13.26 10.66
C GLU A 252 5.99 13.52 11.67
N ILE A 253 4.77 13.66 11.16
CA ILE A 253 3.55 13.73 11.95
C ILE A 253 2.80 12.41 11.82
N ASN A 254 2.44 11.83 12.97
CA ASN A 254 1.59 10.65 12.99
C ASN A 254 0.19 11.00 12.47
N PRO A 255 -0.32 10.26 11.46
CA PRO A 255 -1.69 10.46 11.01
C PRO A 255 -2.72 10.14 12.12
N PRO A 256 -3.93 10.73 12.06
CA PRO A 256 -4.94 10.56 13.11
C PRO A 256 -5.44 9.11 13.21
N ASN A 257 -5.88 8.72 14.41
CA ASN A 257 -6.50 7.41 14.62
C ASN A 257 -7.98 7.46 14.15
N PRO A 258 -8.38 6.62 13.19
CA PRO A 258 -9.71 6.66 12.58
C PRO A 258 -10.83 6.13 13.50
N ILE A 259 -10.50 5.41 14.57
CA ILE A 259 -11.47 4.83 15.53
C ILE A 259 -11.55 5.68 16.81
N LYS A 260 -10.57 6.54 17.08
CA LYS A 260 -10.71 7.48 18.19
C LYS A 260 -11.71 8.55 17.80
N GLU A 261 -12.85 8.57 18.50
CA GLU A 261 -13.84 9.63 18.40
C GLU A 261 -13.16 11.00 18.38
N VAL A 262 -13.44 11.77 17.33
CA VAL A 262 -13.25 13.21 17.36
C VAL A 262 -14.16 13.70 18.47
N ARG A 263 -13.59 14.23 19.56
CA ARG A 263 -14.41 14.84 20.62
C ARG A 263 -15.00 16.13 20.07
N GLU A 264 -16.12 16.02 19.36
CA GLU A 264 -16.84 17.13 18.73
C GLU A 264 -17.08 18.27 19.73
N ASP A 265 -17.38 17.93 20.98
CA ASP A 265 -17.58 18.90 22.06
C ASP A 265 -16.35 19.77 22.32
N LYS A 266 -15.15 19.18 22.25
CA LYS A 266 -13.89 19.91 22.43
C LYS A 266 -13.57 20.79 21.23
N LEU A 267 -13.95 20.36 20.03
CA LEU A 267 -13.79 21.12 18.80
C LEU A 267 -14.75 22.31 18.75
N LYS A 268 -16.01 22.13 19.15
CA LYS A 268 -16.99 23.21 19.32
C LYS A 268 -16.53 24.25 20.35
N GLN A 269 -16.07 23.81 21.52
CA GLN A 269 -15.56 24.73 22.55
C GLN A 269 -14.40 25.61 22.06
N VAL A 270 -13.48 25.04 21.28
CA VAL A 270 -12.35 25.80 20.73
C VAL A 270 -12.82 26.81 19.67
N MET A 271 -13.74 26.40 18.80
CA MET A 271 -14.30 27.27 17.76
C MET A 271 -15.14 28.42 18.33
N GLU A 272 -15.85 28.18 19.44
CA GLU A 272 -16.62 29.20 20.15
C GLU A 272 -15.75 30.12 21.02
N SER A 273 -14.56 29.67 21.42
CA SER A 273 -13.63 30.47 22.23
C SER A 273 -12.71 31.39 21.42
N GLU A 274 -12.57 31.14 20.12
CA GLU A 274 -11.70 31.90 19.19
C GLU A 274 -12.49 32.71 18.14
N GLY A 275 -13.82 32.72 18.22
CA GLY A 275 -14.71 33.57 17.39
C GLY A 275 -15.42 34.61 18.23
#